data_AF-A0A3B9KW16-F1
#
_entry.id   AF-A0A3B9KW16-F1
#
_cell.length_a   1.000
_cell.length_b   1.000
_cell.length_c   1.000
_cell.angle_alpha   90.00
_cell.angle_beta   90.00
_cell.angle_gamma   90.00
#
_symmetry.space_group_name_H-M   'P 1'
#
loop_
_entity.id
_entity.type
_entity.pdbx_description
1 polymer ?
#
loop_
_entity_poly.entity_id
_entity_poly.type
_entity_poly.pdbx_seq_one_letter_code
_entity_poly.pdbx_strand_id
1 'polypeptide(L)'
;MYFLTALICTVITGVLWFVFRNRPRLHLEVLTITFAASTLMWLIDVIYTAAEGEAALSFEPLDGWISLWTVVGALFLWIVLGFIFNNNVKEEKKQQ
;
A
#
# COMPACT_ATOMS: atom_id res chain seq x y z
N MET A 1 -8.23 -13.06 -5.71
CA MET A 1 -8.85 -11.75 -5.35
C MET A 1 -7.80 -10.66 -5.02
N TYR A 2 -6.69 -11.02 -4.38
CA TYR A 2 -5.62 -10.13 -3.88
C TYR A 2 -4.99 -9.15 -4.86
N PHE A 3 -4.54 -9.65 -6.01
CA PHE A 3 -3.84 -8.86 -7.01
C PHE A 3 -4.69 -7.66 -7.44
N LEU A 4 -5.99 -7.89 -7.65
CA LEU A 4 -6.94 -6.88 -8.10
C LEU A 4 -7.21 -5.83 -7.00
N THR A 5 -7.38 -6.25 -5.74
CA THR A 5 -7.48 -5.33 -4.59
C THR A 5 -6.22 -4.51 -4.38
N ALA A 6 -5.05 -5.14 -4.39
CA ALA A 6 -3.77 -4.45 -4.25
C ALA A 6 -3.57 -3.46 -5.40
N LEU A 7 -3.88 -3.85 -6.64
CA LEU A 7 -3.82 -2.98 -7.82
C LEU A 7 -4.76 -1.78 -7.69
N ILE A 8 -6.02 -1.98 -7.28
CA ILE A 8 -6.98 -0.90 -7.04
C ILE A 8 -6.48 0.04 -5.93
N CYS A 9 -6.02 -0.51 -4.81
CA CYS A 9 -5.45 0.29 -3.71
C CYS A 9 -4.26 1.11 -4.21
N THR A 10 -3.32 0.52 -4.95
CA THR A 10 -2.18 1.21 -5.54
C THR A 10 -2.61 2.37 -6.43
N VAL A 11 -3.60 2.15 -7.30
CA VAL A 11 -4.13 3.21 -8.18
C VAL A 11 -4.76 4.33 -7.37
N ILE A 12 -5.63 4.01 -6.40
CA ILE A 12 -6.29 5.01 -5.54
C ILE A 12 -5.25 5.82 -4.77
N THR A 13 -4.27 5.16 -4.15
CA THR A 13 -3.23 5.84 -3.38
C THR A 13 -2.30 6.66 -4.26
N GLY A 14 -1.97 6.18 -5.46
CA GLY A 14 -1.18 6.93 -6.42
C GLY A 14 -1.88 8.20 -6.91
N VAL A 15 -3.18 8.13 -7.18
CA VAL A 15 -4.00 9.30 -7.53
C VAL A 15 -4.08 10.27 -6.35
N LEU A 16 -4.32 9.78 -5.14
CA LEU A 16 -4.34 10.61 -3.93
C LEU A 16 -2.98 11.28 -3.69
N TRP A 17 -1.88 10.56 -3.85
CA TRP A 17 -0.54 11.13 -3.74
C TRP A 17 -0.29 12.21 -4.79
N PHE A 18 -0.71 12.00 -6.05
CA PHE A 18 -0.59 12.99 -7.11
C PHE A 18 -1.41 14.26 -6.82
N VAL A 19 -2.67 14.11 -6.41
CA VAL A 19 -3.58 15.22 -6.10
C VAL A 19 -3.12 16.00 -4.87
N PHE A 20 -2.66 15.30 -3.83
CA PHE A 20 -2.22 15.89 -2.57
C PHE A 20 -0.70 16.05 -2.45
N ARG A 21 0.03 16.02 -3.58
CA ARG A 21 1.50 16.14 -3.62
C ARG A 21 2.04 17.37 -2.89
N ASN A 22 1.27 18.47 -2.89
CA ASN A 22 1.63 19.72 -2.21
C ASN A 22 1.36 19.72 -0.69
N ARG A 23 0.87 18.62 -0.12
CA ARG A 23 0.64 18.46 1.33
C ARG A 23 1.63 17.46 1.94
N PRO A 24 2.89 17.87 2.22
CA PRO A 24 3.92 16.96 2.71
C PRO A 24 3.56 16.28 4.04
N ARG A 25 2.69 16.88 4.85
CA ARG A 25 2.22 16.32 6.13
C ARG A 25 1.39 15.04 6.01
N LEU A 26 0.85 14.73 4.82
CA LEU A 26 0.01 13.55 4.64
C LEU A 26 0.80 12.27 4.32
N HIS A 27 2.09 12.36 3.94
CA HIS A 27 2.96 11.20 3.67
C HIS A 27 2.30 10.06 2.84
N LEU A 28 1.45 10.42 1.86
CA LEU A 28 0.72 9.46 1.01
C LEU A 28 1.67 8.66 0.09
N GLU A 29 2.91 9.11 -0.06
CA GLU A 29 3.98 8.40 -0.75
C GLU A 29 4.23 7.02 -0.12
N VAL A 30 4.20 6.93 1.23
CA VAL A 30 4.41 5.67 1.96
C VAL A 30 3.32 4.66 1.63
N LEU A 31 2.07 5.13 1.63
CA LEU A 31 0.90 4.31 1.34
C LEU A 31 0.95 3.79 -0.11
N THR A 32 1.32 4.68 -1.04
CA THR A 32 1.48 4.35 -2.47
C THR A 32 2.58 3.33 -2.70
N ILE A 33 3.75 3.50 -2.07
CA ILE A 33 4.88 2.57 -2.18
C ILE A 33 4.51 1.19 -1.60
N THR A 34 3.83 1.16 -0.45
CA THR A 34 3.46 -0.09 0.23
C THR A 34 2.49 -0.91 -0.61
N PHE A 35 1.45 -0.27 -1.17
CA PHE A 35 0.52 -0.96 -2.05
C PHE A 35 1.17 -1.35 -3.38
N ALA A 36 2.02 -0.50 -3.97
CA ALA A 36 2.72 -0.83 -5.21
C ALA A 36 3.64 -2.04 -5.05
N ALA A 37 4.41 -2.12 -3.95
CA ALA A 37 5.25 -3.27 -3.63
C ALA A 37 4.41 -4.54 -3.43
N SER A 38 3.27 -4.43 -2.74
CA SER A 38 2.33 -5.54 -2.59
C SER A 38 1.80 -6.00 -3.95
N THR A 39 1.34 -5.09 -4.80
CA THR A 39 0.87 -5.40 -6.16
C THR A 39 1.93 -6.13 -6.98
N LEU A 40 3.20 -5.71 -6.88
CA LEU A 40 4.31 -6.35 -7.58
C LEU A 40 4.56 -7.78 -7.10
N MET A 41 4.52 -8.02 -5.78
CA MET A 41 4.63 -9.36 -5.21
C MET A 41 3.53 -10.28 -5.76
N TRP A 42 2.27 -9.84 -5.73
CA TRP A 42 1.14 -10.62 -6.25
C TRP A 42 1.20 -10.80 -7.78
N LEU A 43 1.76 -9.83 -8.51
CA LEU A 43 1.97 -9.98 -9.96
C LEU A 43 2.96 -11.11 -10.26
N ILE A 44 4.06 -11.18 -9.51
CA ILE A 44 5.07 -12.24 -9.65
C ILE A 44 4.44 -13.60 -9.38
N ASP A 45 3.65 -13.71 -8.31
CA ASP A 45 2.95 -14.94 -7.94
C ASP A 45 2.00 -15.43 -9.04
N VAL A 46 1.23 -14.50 -9.64
CA VAL A 46 0.37 -14.78 -10.80
C VAL A 46 1.17 -15.27 -12.01
N ILE A 47 2.33 -14.68 -12.29
CA ILE A 47 3.19 -15.09 -13.42
C ILE A 47 3.72 -16.51 -13.23
N TYR A 48 4.20 -16.85 -12.03
CA TYR A 48 4.70 -18.20 -11.74
C TYR A 48 3.58 -19.24 -11.77
N THR A 49 2.43 -18.95 -11.16
CA THR A 49 1.27 -19.86 -11.17
C THR A 49 0.78 -20.12 -12.61
N ALA A 50 0.77 -19.08 -13.46
CA ALA A 50 0.43 -19.22 -14.87
C ALA A 50 1.48 -20.03 -15.67
N ALA A 51 2.76 -19.92 -15.32
CA ALA A 51 3.83 -20.68 -15.95
C ALA A 51 3.80 -22.18 -15.58
N GLU A 52 3.28 -22.50 -14.39
CA GLU A 52 3.09 -23.88 -13.91
C GLU A 52 1.80 -24.52 -14.46
N GLY A 53 0.98 -23.77 -15.21
CA GLY A 53 -0.26 -24.26 -15.83
C GLY A 53 -1.44 -24.34 -14.86
N GLU A 54 -1.30 -23.79 -13.66
CA GLU A 54 -2.36 -23.71 -12.66
C GLU A 54 -3.22 -22.45 -12.86
N ALA A 55 -4.44 -22.47 -12.33
CA ALA A 55 -5.34 -21.34 -12.39
C ALA A 55 -4.85 -20.21 -11.46
N ALA A 56 -4.19 -19.20 -12.03
CA ALA A 56 -3.60 -18.06 -11.31
C ALA A 56 -4.60 -17.15 -10.56
N LEU A 57 -5.90 -17.43 -10.63
CA LEU A 57 -6.96 -16.69 -9.95
C LEU A 57 -7.92 -17.69 -9.29
N SER A 58 -7.47 -18.36 -8.23
CA SER A 58 -8.37 -19.03 -7.30
C SER A 58 -9.06 -17.97 -6.41
N PHE A 59 -10.32 -18.26 -6.05
CA PHE A 59 -11.15 -17.42 -5.19
C PHE A 59 -11.54 -18.23 -3.96
N GLU A 60 -10.61 -18.44 -3.02
CA GLU A 60 -10.92 -19.09 -1.75
C GLU A 60 -11.37 -18.07 -0.70
N PRO A 61 -12.29 -18.41 0.22
CA PRO A 61 -12.78 -17.47 1.24
C PRO A 61 -11.75 -17.16 2.33
N LEU A 62 -10.78 -18.05 2.57
CA LEU A 62 -9.62 -17.76 3.44
C LEU A 62 -8.83 -16.57 2.88
N ASP A 63 -8.93 -16.35 1.57
CA ASP A 63 -8.17 -15.33 0.88
C ASP A 63 -8.64 -13.90 1.13
N GLY A 64 -9.91 -13.71 1.49
CA GLY A 64 -10.41 -12.38 1.85
C GLY A 64 -9.66 -11.78 3.05
N TRP A 65 -9.25 -12.63 4.01
CA TRP A 65 -8.67 -12.18 5.27
C TRP A 65 -7.27 -11.61 5.12
N ILE A 66 -6.41 -12.24 4.32
CA ILE A 66 -5.02 -11.78 4.13
C ILE A 66 -5.00 -10.41 3.43
N SER A 67 -5.90 -10.19 2.46
CA SER A 67 -6.06 -8.88 1.80
C SER A 67 -6.51 -7.78 2.78
N LEU A 68 -7.44 -8.11 3.68
CA LEU A 68 -7.90 -7.19 4.72
C LEU A 68 -6.74 -6.81 5.65
N TRP A 69 -5.95 -7.79 6.12
CA TRP A 69 -4.83 -7.56 7.02
C TRP A 69 -3.72 -6.72 6.39
N THR A 70 -3.45 -6.90 5.09
CA THR A 70 -2.46 -6.07 4.37
C THR A 70 -2.91 -4.62 4.26
N VAL A 71 -4.19 -4.37 3.99
CA VAL A 71 -4.75 -3.00 3.96
C VAL A 71 -4.70 -2.36 5.34
N VAL A 72 -5.12 -3.08 6.39
CA VAL A 72 -5.07 -2.58 7.78
C VAL A 72 -3.63 -2.31 8.22
N GLY A 73 -2.70 -3.20 7.90
CA GLY A 73 -1.28 -3.04 8.19
C GLY A 73 -0.67 -1.82 7.51
N ALA A 74 -0.95 -1.61 6.22
CA ALA A 74 -0.48 -0.44 5.47
C ALA A 74 -1.03 0.88 6.05
N LEU A 75 -2.31 0.91 6.43
CA LEU A 75 -2.92 2.07 7.10
C LEU A 75 -2.29 2.34 8.47
N PHE A 76 -2.06 1.31 9.26
CA PHE A 76 -1.41 1.43 10.56
C PHE A 76 0.01 1.99 10.42
N LEU A 77 0.79 1.43 9.50
CA LEU A 77 2.17 1.85 9.23
C LEU A 77 2.22 3.31 8.74
N TRP A 78 1.25 3.72 7.92
CA TRP A 78 1.09 5.11 7.50
C TRP A 78 0.74 6.07 8.64
N ILE A 79 -0.17 5.69 9.56
CA ILE A 79 -0.49 6.52 10.73
C ILE A 79 0.74 6.67 11.64
N VAL A 80 1.46 5.58 11.91
CA VAL A 80 2.65 5.59 12.76
C VAL A 80 3.76 6.45 12.15
N LEU A 81 4.08 6.25 10.88
CA LEU A 81 5.09 7.05 10.19
C LEU A 81 4.65 8.52 10.05
N GLY A 82 3.38 8.78 9.76
CA GLY A 82 2.82 10.13 9.72
C GLY A 82 2.97 10.85 11.06
N PHE A 83 2.78 10.15 12.18
CA PHE A 83 2.99 10.73 13.52
C PHE A 83 4.47 11.02 13.80
N ILE A 84 5.37 10.08 13.48
CA ILE A 84 6.82 10.24 13.67
C ILE A 84 7.35 11.41 12.82
N PHE A 85 7.05 11.44 11.53
CA PHE A 85 7.52 12.48 10.62
C PHE A 85 6.93 13.85 10.94
N ASN A 86 5.65 13.94 11.31
CA ASN A 86 5.03 15.21 11.68
C ASN A 86 5.55 15.77 13.02
N ASN A 87 5.98 14.92 13.96
CA ASN A 87 6.65 15.35 15.18
C ASN A 87 8.07 15.86 14.91
N ASN A 88 8.85 15.18 14.06
CA ASN A 88 10.19 15.65 13.67
C ASN A 88 10.14 17.03 13.00
N VAL A 89 9.16 17.27 12.10
CA VAL A 89 8.96 18.59 11.46
C VAL A 89 8.58 19.69 12.47
N LYS A 90 7.92 19.34 13.58
CA LYS A 90 7.60 20.30 14.65
C LYS A 90 8.83 20.66 15.49
N GLU A 91 9.76 19.73 15.68
CA GLU A 91 10.99 19.99 16.43
C GLU A 91 11.95 20.91 15.67
N GLU A 92 12.12 20.70 14.36
CA GLU A 92 12.95 21.60 13.52
C GLU A 92 12.44 23.05 13.55
N LYS A 93 11.12 23.26 13.58
CA LYS A 93 10.53 24.61 13.65
C LYS A 93 10.62 25.28 15.02
N LYS A 94 10.95 24.54 16.09
CA LYS A 94 11.18 25.11 17.43
C LYS A 94 12.64 25.53 17.64
N GLN A 95 13.55 25.06 16.79
CA GLN A 95 14.99 25.34 16.89
C GLN A 95 15.46 26.45 15.94
N GLN A 96 14.58 26.93 15.05
CA GLN A 96 14.76 28.15 14.24
C GLN A 96 14.06 29.34 14.89
#